data_AF-A0A2N3LRH7-F1
#
_entry.id   AF-A0A2N3LRH7-F1
#
_cell.length_a   1.000
_cell.length_b   1.000
_cell.length_c   1.000
_cell.angle_alpha   90.00
_cell.angle_beta   90.00
_cell.angle_gamma   90.00
#
_symmetry.space_group_name_H-M   'P 1'
#
loop_
_entity.id
_entity.type
_entity.pdbx_description
1 polymer ?
#
loop_
_entity_poly.entity_id
_entity_poly.type
_entity_poly.pdbx_seq_one_letter_code
_entity_poly.pdbx_strand_id
1 'polypeptide(L)' 'IDLLKAGPATWRDMRGSRMAMILQDPKFSLNPVMTIGRQITETLRHHENVTKREAQRRALDMLEAVQIADPE' A
#
# COMPACT_ATOMS: atom_id res chain seq x y z
N ILE A 1 6.54 3.54 -22.22
CA ILE A 1 5.87 2.21 -22.30
C ILE A 1 4.46 2.46 -22.82
N ASP A 2 4.06 1.80 -23.89
CA ASP A 2 2.67 1.81 -24.34
C ASP A 2 1.86 0.87 -23.42
N LEU A 3 1.08 1.45 -22.50
CA LEU A 3 0.32 0.70 -21.50
C LEU A 3 -0.74 -0.20 -22.13
N LEU A 4 -1.29 0.19 -23.29
CA LEU A 4 -2.33 -0.59 -23.97
C LEU A 4 -1.78 -1.91 -24.54
N LYS A 5 -0.47 -2.00 -24.73
CA LYS A 5 0.23 -3.20 -25.23
C LYS A 5 1.05 -3.91 -24.16
N ALA A 6 1.06 -3.40 -22.93
CA ALA A 6 1.87 -3.96 -21.85
C ALA A 6 1.28 -5.29 -21.34
N GLY A 7 2.15 -6.27 -21.09
CA GLY A 7 1.77 -7.55 -20.52
C GLY A 7 1.50 -7.49 -19.00
N PRO A 8 0.96 -8.57 -18.41
CA PRO A 8 0.59 -8.60 -16.98
C PRO A 8 1.74 -8.30 -16.02
N ALA A 9 2.97 -8.71 -16.36
CA ALA A 9 4.15 -8.48 -15.53
C ALA A 9 4.50 -6.98 -15.44
N THR A 10 4.55 -6.29 -16.57
CA THR A 10 4.78 -4.84 -16.63
C THR A 10 3.67 -4.07 -15.90
N TRP A 11 2.41 -4.47 -16.11
CA TRP A 11 1.29 -3.87 -15.38
C TRP A 11 1.37 -4.04 -13.87
N ARG A 12 1.92 -5.16 -13.39
CA ARG A 12 2.12 -5.43 -11.96
C ARG A 12 3.26 -4.60 -11.39
N ASP A 13 4.34 -4.44 -12.15
CA ASP A 13 5.49 -3.62 -11.75
C ASP A 13 5.11 -2.12 -11.65
N MET A 14 4.28 -1.62 -12.57
CA MET A 14 3.88 -0.21 -12.57
C MET A 14 2.82 0.13 -11.51
N ARG A 15 1.92 -0.80 -11.19
CA ARG A 15 0.90 -0.61 -10.16
C ARG A 15 1.52 -0.71 -8.76
N GLY A 16 1.12 0.17 -7.86
CA GLY A 16 1.62 0.25 -6.49
C GLY A 16 2.94 1.03 -6.36
N SER A 17 3.87 0.91 -7.32
CA SER A 17 5.16 1.64 -7.29
C SER A 17 5.10 3.00 -8.00
N ARG A 18 4.39 3.08 -9.13
CA ARG A 18 4.32 4.29 -9.98
C ARG A 18 2.92 4.79 -10.23
N MET A 19 1.92 3.93 -10.11
CA MET A 19 0.52 4.26 -10.30
C MET A 19 -0.32 3.59 -9.20
N ALA A 20 -1.15 4.37 -8.53
CA ALA A 20 -2.13 3.89 -7.58
C ALA A 20 -3.49 4.51 -7.90
N MET A 21 -4.56 3.88 -7.43
CA MET A 21 -5.93 4.37 -7.57
C MET A 21 -6.51 4.60 -6.18
N ILE A 22 -7.05 5.79 -5.95
CA ILE A 22 -7.81 6.12 -4.74
C ILE A 22 -9.29 6.00 -5.07
N LEU A 23 -9.97 5.06 -4.42
CA LEU A 23 -11.40 4.82 -4.60
C LEU A 23 -12.19 5.91 -3.86
N GLN A 24 -13.26 6.38 -4.48
CA GLN A 24 -14.12 7.42 -3.89
C GLN A 24 -14.97 6.89 -2.74
N ASP A 25 -15.37 5.61 -2.79
CA ASP A 25 -16.02 4.93 -1.67
C ASP A 25 -14.99 4.10 -0.89
N PRO A 26 -14.70 4.48 0.38
CA PRO A 26 -13.65 3.85 1.17
C PRO A 26 -13.95 2.38 1.50
N LYS A 27 -15.22 1.94 1.45
CA LYS A 27 -15.58 0.53 1.73
C LYS A 27 -14.93 -0.45 0.76
N PHE A 28 -14.57 0.01 -0.44
CA PHE A 28 -13.89 -0.82 -1.44
C PHE A 28 -12.36 -0.78 -1.32
N SER A 29 -11.81 0.14 -0.53
CA SER A 29 -10.36 0.34 -0.39
C SER A 29 -9.74 -0.45 0.77
N LEU A 30 -10.53 -0.75 1.81
CA LEU A 30 -10.05 -1.44 3.01
C LEU A 30 -10.62 -2.85 3.09
N ASN A 31 -9.77 -3.80 3.47
CA ASN A 31 -10.21 -5.15 3.80
C ASN A 31 -10.68 -5.22 5.28
N PRO A 32 -11.98 -5.43 5.57
CA PRO A 32 -12.50 -5.38 6.94
C PRO A 32 -12.01 -6.52 7.84
N VAL A 33 -11.44 -7.59 7.29
CA VAL A 33 -10.89 -8.71 8.08
C VAL A 33 -9.39 -8.52 8.40
N MET A 34 -8.82 -7.36 8.06
CA MET A 34 -7.40 -7.05 8.25
C MET A 34 -7.22 -5.67 8.88
N THR A 35 -6.31 -5.56 9.85
CA THR A 35 -5.95 -4.25 10.40
C THR A 35 -5.29 -3.36 9.35
N ILE A 36 -5.49 -2.04 9.45
CA ILE A 36 -4.89 -1.08 8.52
C ILE A 36 -3.37 -1.17 8.51
N GLY A 37 -2.74 -1.35 9.69
CA GLY A 37 -1.29 -1.51 9.79
C GLY A 37 -0.77 -2.74 9.07
N ARG A 38 -1.52 -3.85 9.08
CA ARG A 38 -1.16 -5.05 8.30
C ARG A 38 -1.27 -4.81 6.80
N GLN A 39 -2.32 -4.14 6.35
CA GLN A 39 -2.51 -3.82 4.92
C GLN A 39 -1.40 -2.91 4.39
N ILE A 40 -1.02 -1.88 5.15
CA ILE A 40 0.11 -0.98 4.81
C ILE A 40 1.43 -1.76 4.79
N THR A 41 1.69 -2.57 5.83
CA THR A 41 2.92 -3.38 5.94
C THR A 41 3.06 -4.39 4.79
N GLU A 42 1.98 -5.07 4.41
CA GLU A 42 1.99 -6.01 3.27
C GLU A 42 2.31 -5.28 1.96
N THR A 43 1.68 -4.13 1.72
CA THR A 43 1.93 -3.31 0.53
C THR A 43 3.39 -2.86 0.45
N LEU A 44 3.93 -2.31 1.55
CA LEU A 44 5.35 -1.89 1.62
C LEU A 44 6.30 -3.04 1.33
N ARG A 45 6.05 -4.23 1.90
CA ARG A 45 6.91 -5.40 1.67
C ARG A 45 6.80 -6.01 0.27
N HIS A 46 5.68 -5.78 -0.41
CA HIS A 46 5.48 -6.26 -1.79
C HIS A 46 6.13 -5.35 -2.83
N HIS A 47 6.20 -4.05 -2.56
CA HIS A 47 6.70 -3.07 -3.51
C HIS A 47 8.11 -2.54 -3.19
N GLU A 48 8.57 -2.73 -1.95
CA GLU A 48 9.88 -2.25 -1.50
C GLU A 48 10.71 -3.35 -0.84
N ASN A 49 12.03 -3.23 -0.95
CA ASN A 49 12.97 -4.14 -0.31
C ASN A 49 13.21 -3.74 1.15
N VAL A 50 12.19 -3.95 2.01
CA VAL A 50 12.22 -3.57 3.43
C VAL A 50 11.97 -4.78 4.33
N THR A 51 12.58 -4.74 5.52
CA THR A 51 12.32 -5.77 6.55
C THR A 51 10.92 -5.62 7.13
N LYS A 52 10.39 -6.67 7.77
CA LYS A 52 9.10 -6.60 8.47
C LYS A 52 9.07 -5.49 9.52
N ARG A 53 10.14 -5.36 10.30
CA ARG A 53 10.27 -4.35 11.36
C ARG A 53 10.29 -2.93 10.77
N GLU A 54 11.01 -2.74 9.68
CA GLU A 54 11.06 -1.44 9.00
C GLU A 54 9.71 -1.06 8.38
N ALA A 55 9.02 -2.01 7.75
CA ALA A 55 7.69 -1.79 7.20
C ALA A 55 6.67 -1.44 8.29
N GLN A 56 6.73 -2.08 9.47
CA GLN A 56 5.89 -1.73 10.61
C GLN A 56 6.13 -0.30 11.09
N ARG A 57 7.40 0.10 11.26
CA ARG A 57 7.74 1.47 11.65
C ARG A 57 7.20 2.49 10.65
N ARG A 58 7.44 2.27 9.36
CA ARG A 58 6.95 3.17 8.30
C ARG A 58 5.42 3.23 8.26
N ALA A 59 4.74 2.12 8.53
CA ALA A 59 3.28 2.11 8.62
C ALA A 59 2.78 3.00 9.77
N LEU A 60 3.44 2.99 10.93
CA LEU A 60 3.13 3.88 12.05
C LEU A 60 3.38 5.35 11.65
N ASP A 61 4.56 5.64 11.08
CA ASP A 61 4.91 7.00 10.62
C ASP A 61 3.85 7.55 9.63
N MET A 62 3.33 6.71 8.72
CA MET A 62 2.27 7.09 7.78
C MET A 62 0.93 7.38 8.46
N LEU A 63 0.55 6.56 9.44
CA LEU A 63 -0.70 6.73 10.20
C LEU A 63 -0.65 8.00 11.06
N GLU A 64 0.51 8.28 11.67
CA GLU A 64 0.77 9.52 12.41
C GLU A 64 0.71 10.74 11.47
N ALA A 65 1.34 10.66 10.29
CA ALA A 65 1.35 11.76 9.32
C ALA A 65 -0.04 12.16 8.83
N VAL A 66 -1.00 11.24 8.83
CA VAL A 66 -2.42 11.51 8.50
C VAL A 66 -3.30 11.66 9.74
N GLN A 67 -2.69 11.85 10.91
CA GLN A 67 -3.34 12.17 12.19
C GLN A 67 -4.35 11.10 12.65
N ILE A 68 -4.08 9.82 12.40
CA ILE A 68 -4.80 8.73 13.07
C ILE A 68 -4.37 8.69 14.54
N ALA A 69 -5.34 8.77 15.45
CA ALA A 69 -5.10 8.68 16.88
C ALA A 69 -4.60 7.27 17.27
N ASP A 70 -3.71 7.22 18.27
CA ASP A 70 -3.18 5.99 18.88
C ASP A 70 -2.80 4.90 17.85
N PRO A 71 -1.82 5.16 16.95
CA PRO A 71 -1.50 4.24 15.84
C PRO A 71 -0.78 2.94 16.25
N GLU A 72 -0.32 2.82 17.50
CA GLU A 72 0.41 1.66 18.05
C GLU A 72 -0.50 0.49 18.48
#